data_AF-A0A8S3REF4-F1
#
_entry.id   AF-A0A8S3REF4-F1
#
_cell.length_a   1.000
_cell.length_b   1.000
_cell.length_c   1.000
_cell.angle_alpha   90.00
_cell.angle_beta   90.00
_cell.angle_gamma   90.00
#
_symmetry.space_group_name_H-M   'P 1'
#
loop_
_entity.id
_entity.type
_entity.pdbx_description
1 polymer ?
#
loop_
_entity_poly.entity_id
_entity_poly.type
_entity_poly.pdbx_seq_one_letter_code
_entity_poly.pdbx_strand_id
1 'polypeptide(L)'
;MDSKPKAVRAGHKSAVKRLLRKTEDDSNLDNEESAELLETLIQKQKIISALDEDIMNSLKEEDIEEEILNADEYKFFLNTKIRHLRKTFANKLCTDNDIPPHDHALPSHTFENINQHKEINEVTPSDEYVEEPNNEEIPTRTMPLRKASIRAKERIKSWTR
;
A
#
# COMPACT_ATOMS: atom_id res chain seq x y z
N MET A 1 -8.58 -28.76 6.91
CA MET A 1 -8.90 -28.90 5.46
C MET A 1 -9.13 -27.49 4.96
N ASP A 2 -8.16 -26.90 4.27
CA ASP A 2 -8.36 -25.59 3.64
C ASP A 2 -9.53 -25.68 2.67
N SER A 3 -10.47 -24.73 2.77
CA SER A 3 -11.60 -24.67 1.86
C SER A 3 -11.06 -24.49 0.42
N LYS A 4 -11.67 -25.15 -0.56
CA LYS A 4 -11.35 -25.01 -1.99
C LYS A 4 -11.06 -23.55 -2.41
N PRO A 5 -11.83 -22.53 -2.01
CA PRO A 5 -11.53 -21.14 -2.36
C PRO A 5 -10.24 -20.60 -1.73
N LYS A 6 -9.86 -21.00 -0.50
CA LYS A 6 -8.57 -20.62 0.11
C LYS A 6 -7.37 -21.12 -0.70
N ALA A 7 -7.44 -22.36 -1.19
CA ALA A 7 -6.40 -22.94 -2.03
C ALA A 7 -6.28 -22.21 -3.38
N VAL A 8 -7.41 -21.90 -4.02
CA VAL A 8 -7.45 -21.13 -5.27
C VAL A 8 -6.86 -19.73 -5.06
N ARG A 9 -7.25 -19.04 -3.98
CA ARG A 9 -6.69 -17.73 -3.60
C ARG A 9 -5.18 -17.78 -3.45
N ALA A 10 -4.65 -18.79 -2.74
CA ALA A 10 -3.21 -18.97 -2.59
C ALA A 10 -2.49 -19.13 -3.95
N GLY A 11 -3.10 -19.86 -4.88
CA GLY A 11 -2.60 -19.98 -6.27
C GLY A 11 -2.53 -18.63 -6.99
N HIS A 12 -3.57 -17.81 -6.90
CA HIS A 12 -3.56 -16.46 -7.46
C HIS A 12 -2.53 -15.56 -6.77
N LYS A 13 -2.40 -15.61 -5.43
CA LYS A 13 -1.35 -14.87 -4.70
C LYS A 13 0.06 -15.28 -5.18
N SER A 14 0.30 -16.57 -5.42
CA SER A 14 1.56 -17.07 -5.99
C SER A 14 1.83 -16.53 -7.39
N ALA A 15 0.81 -16.55 -8.27
CA ALA A 15 0.94 -16.02 -9.62
C ALA A 15 1.26 -14.52 -9.63
N VAL A 16 0.60 -13.73 -8.76
CA VAL A 16 0.91 -12.31 -8.58
C VAL A 16 2.36 -12.11 -8.14
N LYS A 17 2.85 -12.87 -7.16
CA LYS A 17 4.25 -12.80 -6.71
C LYS A 17 5.24 -13.07 -7.86
N ARG A 18 4.95 -14.02 -8.76
CA ARG A 18 5.80 -14.30 -9.94
C ARG A 18 5.81 -13.14 -10.93
N LEU A 19 4.65 -12.55 -11.20
CA LEU A 19 4.54 -11.39 -12.09
C LEU A 19 5.30 -10.18 -11.54
N LEU A 20 5.19 -9.92 -10.24
CA LEU A 20 5.91 -8.83 -9.59
C LEU A 20 7.43 -9.04 -9.60
N ARG A 21 7.91 -10.28 -9.46
CA ARG A 21 9.34 -10.57 -9.62
C ARG A 21 9.81 -10.28 -11.04
N LYS A 22 9.03 -10.68 -12.06
CA LYS A 22 9.34 -10.35 -13.46
C LYS A 22 9.50 -8.83 -13.65
N THR A 23 8.66 -8.00 -13.02
CA THR A 23 8.83 -6.53 -13.11
C THR A 23 10.03 -5.98 -12.36
N GLU A 24 10.47 -6.65 -11.30
CA GLU A 24 11.62 -6.21 -10.50
C GLU A 24 12.94 -6.63 -11.17
N ASP A 25 12.96 -7.79 -11.83
CA ASP A 25 14.14 -8.36 -12.50
C ASP A 25 14.34 -7.79 -13.92
N ASP A 26 13.26 -7.43 -14.60
CA ASP A 26 13.26 -7.09 -16.03
C ASP A 26 13.10 -5.57 -16.23
N SER A 27 14.20 -4.84 -16.07
CA SER A 27 14.25 -3.37 -16.22
C SER A 27 13.90 -2.89 -17.64
N ASN A 28 13.91 -3.79 -18.63
CA ASN A 28 13.73 -3.52 -20.05
C ASN A 28 12.36 -3.93 -20.62
N LEU A 29 11.36 -4.21 -19.78
CA LEU A 29 9.99 -4.40 -20.27
C LEU A 29 9.61 -3.22 -21.16
N ASP A 30 9.19 -3.52 -22.39
CA ASP A 30 8.68 -2.53 -23.32
C ASP A 30 7.31 -2.01 -22.85
N ASN A 31 6.79 -0.99 -23.52
CA ASN A 31 5.56 -0.33 -23.11
C ASN A 31 4.32 -1.24 -23.23
N GLU A 32 4.31 -2.15 -24.20
CA GLU A 32 3.19 -3.06 -24.44
C GLU A 32 3.17 -4.16 -23.37
N GLU A 33 4.31 -4.82 -23.14
CA GLU A 33 4.48 -5.82 -22.08
C GLU A 33 4.19 -5.23 -20.68
N SER A 34 4.60 -3.99 -20.45
CA SER A 34 4.33 -3.27 -19.20
C SER A 34 2.83 -3.02 -19.00
N ALA A 35 2.11 -2.66 -20.07
CA ALA A 35 0.66 -2.43 -20.03
C ALA A 35 -0.10 -3.75 -19.82
N GLU A 36 0.26 -4.81 -20.55
CA GLU A 36 -0.33 -6.14 -20.38
C GLU A 36 -0.12 -6.71 -18.98
N LEU A 37 1.07 -6.51 -18.41
CA LEU A 37 1.38 -6.96 -17.07
C LEU A 37 0.54 -6.22 -16.03
N LEU A 38 0.41 -4.90 -16.17
CA LEU A 38 -0.42 -4.08 -15.28
C LEU A 38 -1.88 -4.52 -15.34
N GLU A 39 -2.42 -4.74 -16.54
CA GLU A 39 -3.78 -5.25 -16.75
C GLU A 39 -3.95 -6.62 -16.10
N THR A 40 -3.00 -7.53 -16.30
CA THR A 40 -3.01 -8.86 -15.69
C THR A 40 -3.01 -8.79 -14.16
N LEU A 41 -2.24 -7.89 -13.55
CA LEU A 41 -2.21 -7.69 -12.10
C LEU A 41 -3.56 -7.17 -11.59
N ILE A 42 -4.20 -6.24 -12.30
CA ILE A 42 -5.53 -5.70 -11.97
C ILE A 42 -6.59 -6.81 -12.07
N GLN A 43 -6.54 -7.64 -13.11
CA GLN A 43 -7.45 -8.77 -13.24
C GLN A 43 -7.27 -9.79 -12.11
N LYS A 44 -6.03 -10.14 -11.75
CA LYS A 44 -5.77 -11.03 -10.61
C LYS A 44 -6.23 -10.42 -9.28
N GLN A 45 -6.08 -9.10 -9.11
CA GLN A 45 -6.62 -8.41 -7.93
C GLN A 45 -8.13 -8.61 -7.81
N LYS A 46 -8.89 -8.40 -8.90
CA LYS A 46 -10.35 -8.59 -8.92
C LYS A 46 -10.73 -10.02 -8.55
N ILE A 47 -10.03 -11.02 -9.11
CA ILE A 47 -10.28 -12.43 -8.79
C ILE A 47 -10.01 -12.72 -7.31
N ILE A 48 -8.91 -12.22 -6.75
CA ILE A 48 -8.59 -12.41 -5.33
C ILE A 48 -9.65 -11.77 -4.45
N SER A 49 -10.12 -10.56 -4.76
CA SER A 49 -11.19 -9.91 -3.99
C SER A 49 -12.51 -10.69 -4.03
N ALA A 50 -12.89 -11.24 -5.19
CA ALA A 50 -14.06 -12.12 -5.28
C ALA A 50 -13.90 -13.38 -4.42
N LEU A 51 -12.71 -13.99 -4.42
CA LEU A 51 -12.41 -15.14 -3.57
C LEU A 51 -12.41 -14.77 -2.07
N ASP A 52 -11.95 -13.58 -1.71
CA ASP A 52 -12.01 -13.09 -0.33
C ASP A 52 -13.47 -12.99 0.13
N GLU A 53 -14.37 -12.44 -0.71
CA GLU A 53 -15.81 -12.39 -0.40
C GLU A 53 -16.41 -13.80 -0.22
N ASP A 54 -16.08 -14.74 -1.11
CA ASP A 54 -16.56 -16.13 -1.01
C ASP A 54 -16.05 -16.83 0.26
N ILE A 55 -14.77 -16.63 0.61
CA ILE A 55 -14.18 -17.18 1.83
C ILE A 55 -14.89 -16.61 3.05
N MET A 56 -15.04 -15.29 3.10
CA MET A 56 -15.70 -14.57 4.20
C MET A 56 -17.14 -15.02 4.43
N ASN A 57 -17.88 -15.32 3.37
CA ASN A 57 -19.25 -15.84 3.48
C ASN A 57 -19.33 -17.28 4.00
N SER A 58 -18.24 -18.03 3.92
CA SER A 58 -18.16 -19.45 4.33
C SER A 58 -17.55 -19.67 5.71
N LEU A 59 -16.97 -18.62 6.31
CA LEU A 59 -16.28 -18.71 7.59
C LEU A 59 -17.23 -18.61 8.79
N LYS A 60 -16.80 -19.23 9.89
CA LYS A 60 -17.43 -19.04 11.20
C LYS A 60 -17.03 -17.69 11.77
N GLU A 61 -17.89 -17.11 12.61
CA GLU A 61 -17.69 -15.77 13.19
C GLU A 61 -16.33 -15.60 13.89
N GLU A 62 -15.85 -16.65 14.55
CA GLU A 62 -14.55 -16.70 15.24
C GLU A 62 -13.35 -16.50 14.30
N ASP A 63 -13.46 -16.93 13.04
CA ASP A 63 -12.37 -16.89 12.07
C ASP A 63 -12.44 -15.66 11.14
N ILE A 64 -13.52 -14.88 11.21
CA ILE A 64 -13.79 -13.76 10.29
C ILE A 64 -12.78 -12.63 10.48
N GLU A 65 -12.42 -12.28 11.72
CA GLU A 65 -11.54 -11.14 11.99
C GLU A 65 -10.12 -11.37 11.46
N GLU A 66 -9.56 -12.56 11.68
CA GLU A 66 -8.26 -12.93 11.15
C GLU A 66 -8.26 -12.92 9.61
N GLU A 67 -9.34 -13.43 9.00
CA GLU A 67 -9.46 -13.46 7.55
C GLU A 67 -9.56 -12.05 6.94
N ILE A 68 -10.27 -11.12 7.59
CA ILE A 68 -10.32 -9.71 7.19
C ILE A 68 -8.92 -9.12 7.18
N LEU A 69 -8.16 -9.32 8.26
CA LEU A 69 -6.80 -8.78 8.36
C LEU A 69 -5.90 -9.30 7.24
N ASN A 70 -5.95 -10.61 6.95
CA ASN A 70 -5.16 -11.22 5.87
C ASN A 70 -5.58 -10.71 4.48
N ALA A 71 -6.88 -10.53 4.24
CA ALA A 71 -7.40 -9.98 2.98
C ALA A 71 -6.97 -8.51 2.81
N ASP A 72 -7.13 -7.68 3.84
CA ASP A 72 -6.80 -6.26 3.80
C ASP A 72 -5.30 -6.00 3.67
N GLU A 73 -4.46 -6.75 4.39
CA GLU A 73 -3.00 -6.65 4.27
C GLU A 73 -2.55 -6.96 2.84
N TYR A 74 -3.06 -8.05 2.26
CA TYR A 74 -2.70 -8.42 0.90
C TYR A 74 -3.24 -7.43 -0.14
N LYS A 75 -4.45 -6.91 0.05
CA LYS A 75 -5.02 -5.86 -0.79
C LYS A 75 -4.16 -4.60 -0.75
N PHE A 76 -3.71 -4.19 0.43
CA PHE A 76 -2.84 -3.03 0.60
C PHE A 76 -1.49 -3.24 -0.11
N PHE A 77 -0.87 -4.42 0.08
CA PHE A 77 0.35 -4.81 -0.62
C PHE A 77 0.20 -4.70 -2.14
N LEU A 78 -0.84 -5.31 -2.70
CA LEU A 78 -1.05 -5.36 -4.14
C LEU A 78 -1.35 -3.98 -4.73
N ASN A 79 -2.18 -3.17 -4.05
CA ASN A 79 -2.44 -1.79 -4.43
C ASN A 79 -1.18 -0.94 -4.47
N THR A 80 -0.30 -1.11 -3.46
CA THR A 80 0.96 -0.38 -3.39
C THR A 80 1.87 -0.74 -4.55
N LYS A 81 1.98 -2.04 -4.87
CA LYS A 81 2.78 -2.52 -6.01
C LYS A 81 2.23 -2.05 -7.36
N ILE A 82 0.92 -2.15 -7.58
CA ILE A 82 0.26 -1.64 -8.79
C ILE A 82 0.48 -0.12 -8.94
N ARG A 83 0.35 0.64 -7.85
CA ARG A 83 0.62 2.09 -7.88
C ARG A 83 2.06 2.40 -8.26
N HIS A 84 3.01 1.64 -7.70
CA HIS A 84 4.42 1.82 -8.03
C HIS A 84 4.69 1.53 -9.50
N LEU A 85 4.16 0.42 -10.02
CA LEU A 85 4.30 0.04 -11.43
C LEU A 85 3.72 1.09 -12.38
N ARG A 86 2.54 1.63 -12.07
CA ARG A 86 1.97 2.76 -12.83
C ARG A 86 2.91 3.95 -12.89
N LYS A 87 3.55 4.29 -11.76
CA LYS A 87 4.49 5.41 -11.69
C LYS A 87 5.77 5.13 -12.48
N THR A 88 6.33 3.93 -12.35
CA THR A 88 7.56 3.56 -13.09
C THR A 88 7.33 3.55 -14.59
N PHE A 89 6.21 3.00 -15.06
CA PHE A 89 5.88 2.97 -16.49
C PHE A 89 5.54 4.36 -17.04
N ALA A 90 4.83 5.20 -16.27
CA ALA A 90 4.58 6.59 -16.66
C ALA A 90 5.89 7.41 -16.76
N ASN A 91 6.86 7.15 -15.87
CA ASN A 91 8.14 7.85 -15.90
C ASN A 91 9.03 7.43 -17.09
N LYS A 92 9.01 6.15 -17.50
CA LYS A 92 9.73 5.68 -18.69
C LYS A 92 9.29 6.42 -19.97
N LEU A 93 7.99 6.71 -20.08
CA LEU A 93 7.42 7.46 -21.22
C LEU A 93 7.91 8.92 -21.31
N CYS A 94 8.40 9.53 -20.22
CA CYS A 94 8.93 10.89 -20.24
C CYS A 94 10.43 10.96 -20.57
N THR A 95 11.17 9.86 -20.42
CA THR A 95 12.63 9.83 -20.62
C THR A 95 13.06 9.50 -22.04
N ASP A 96 12.17 8.97 -22.88
CA ASP A 96 12.42 8.68 -24.31
C ASP A 96 12.19 9.90 -25.21
N ASN A 97 12.52 11.11 -24.72
CA ASN A 97 12.72 12.25 -25.61
C ASN A 97 14.20 12.32 -25.95
N ASP A 98 14.52 11.94 -27.19
CA ASP A 98 15.81 12.19 -27.83
C ASP A 98 16.27 13.63 -27.59
N ILE A 99 17.24 13.81 -26.68
CA ILE A 99 18.03 15.03 -26.61
C ILE A 99 19.04 14.92 -27.75
N PRO A 100 18.97 15.72 -28.82
CA PRO A 100 20.02 15.71 -29.83
C PRO A 100 21.33 16.21 -29.19
N PRO A 101 22.49 15.65 -29.55
CA PRO A 101 23.77 16.09 -29.04
C PRO A 101 24.05 17.46 -29.66
N HIS A 102 23.90 18.54 -28.88
CA HIS A 102 24.45 19.82 -29.26
C HIS A 102 25.79 20.00 -28.54
N ASP A 103 26.85 19.62 -29.26
CA ASP A 103 28.22 19.91 -28.90
C ASP A 103 28.53 21.42 -28.95
N HIS A 104 29.54 21.78 -28.15
CA HIS A 104 30.33 23.02 -28.09
C HIS A 104 29.98 24.07 -27.00
N ALA A 105 30.58 23.87 -25.81
CA ALA A 105 31.54 24.76 -25.08
C ALA A 105 31.57 26.26 -25.44
N LEU A 106 31.70 27.29 -24.59
CA LEU A 106 32.11 27.57 -23.17
C LEU A 106 31.98 29.15 -23.01
N PRO A 107 32.40 29.89 -21.94
CA PRO A 107 32.72 29.58 -20.53
C PRO A 107 32.11 30.56 -19.47
N SER A 108 32.19 30.14 -18.20
CA SER A 108 32.54 30.92 -16.98
C SER A 108 31.80 32.21 -16.62
N HIS A 109 31.16 32.23 -15.43
CA HIS A 109 31.63 33.04 -14.30
C HIS A 109 31.08 32.55 -12.93
N THR A 110 32.00 31.96 -12.14
CA THR A 110 32.23 32.10 -10.68
C THR A 110 31.03 32.19 -9.71
N PHE A 111 30.86 31.20 -8.81
CA PHE A 111 31.34 31.17 -7.39
C PHE A 111 30.56 32.17 -6.50
N GLU A 112 30.02 31.91 -5.31
CA GLU A 112 30.32 31.11 -4.12
C GLU A 112 29.05 31.34 -3.21
N ASN A 113 28.62 30.59 -2.20
CA ASN A 113 29.33 30.16 -1.01
C ASN A 113 28.38 29.32 -0.14
N ILE A 114 28.98 28.37 0.55
CA ILE A 114 28.43 27.40 1.49
C ILE A 114 28.26 28.08 2.86
N ASN A 115 27.23 27.72 3.62
CA ASN A 115 27.37 27.59 5.09
C ASN A 115 26.28 26.71 5.69
N GLN A 116 26.68 25.48 6.00
CA GLN A 116 26.13 24.66 7.09
C GLN A 116 26.73 25.15 8.41
N HIS A 117 25.94 25.20 9.50
CA HIS A 117 26.30 25.01 10.93
C HIS A 117 24.97 25.26 11.71
N LYS A 118 24.30 24.31 12.38
CA LYS A 118 24.60 23.39 13.50
C LYS A 118 24.61 24.10 14.88
N GLU A 119 23.57 23.88 15.69
CA GLU A 119 23.49 23.90 17.19
C GLU A 119 22.00 23.66 17.56
N ILE A 120 21.51 22.58 18.19
CA ILE A 120 21.76 21.88 19.47
C ILE A 120 21.43 22.71 20.73
N ASN A 121 20.32 22.30 21.37
CA ASN A 121 19.92 22.37 22.78
C ASN A 121 20.18 23.63 23.63
N GLU A 122 19.09 24.21 24.14
CA GLU A 122 19.06 24.74 25.50
C GLU A 122 17.94 24.04 26.30
N VAL A 123 18.36 23.32 27.32
CA VAL A 123 17.56 22.91 28.48
C VAL A 123 17.92 23.88 29.59
N THR A 124 16.93 24.48 30.25
CA THR A 124 17.03 24.75 31.68
C THR A 124 15.70 24.48 32.40
N PRO A 125 15.76 23.98 33.65
CA PRO A 125 14.63 23.47 34.41
C PRO A 125 14.05 24.54 35.35
N SER A 126 12.80 24.36 35.77
CA SER A 126 12.24 25.01 36.96
C SER A 126 11.12 24.14 37.53
N ASP A 127 11.52 23.29 38.47
CA ASP A 127 10.89 23.07 39.78
C ASP A 127 9.41 23.48 39.99
N GLU A 128 8.59 22.46 40.29
CA GLU A 128 8.09 22.21 41.66
C GLU A 128 6.56 22.31 41.98
N TYR A 129 6.07 21.19 42.57
CA TYR A 129 4.87 20.82 43.36
C TYR A 129 3.41 20.78 42.80
N VAL A 130 2.97 19.52 42.54
CA VAL A 130 1.84 18.72 43.13
C VAL A 130 0.40 19.26 43.19
N GLU A 131 -0.53 18.49 42.62
CA GLU A 131 -1.70 17.89 43.31
C GLU A 131 -2.38 16.80 42.43
N GLU A 132 -2.34 15.54 42.87
CA GLU A 132 -3.39 14.53 42.61
C GLU A 132 -4.40 14.59 43.78
N PRO A 133 -5.62 14.01 43.74
CA PRO A 133 -6.24 13.15 42.70
C PRO A 133 -7.68 13.57 42.33
N ASN A 134 -8.24 13.08 41.23
CA ASN A 134 -9.69 12.78 41.20
C ASN A 134 -10.06 11.73 40.14
N ASN A 135 -10.74 10.69 40.63
CA ASN A 135 -11.43 9.66 39.86
C ASN A 135 -12.47 10.29 38.94
N GLU A 136 -12.32 10.10 37.63
CA GLU A 136 -13.47 10.08 36.70
C GLU A 136 -13.36 8.84 35.81
N GLU A 137 -14.31 7.93 35.99
CA GLU A 137 -14.55 6.78 35.13
C GLU A 137 -14.70 7.25 33.68
N ILE A 138 -13.79 6.81 32.81
CA ILE A 138 -13.96 6.96 31.37
C ILE A 138 -15.13 6.04 30.97
N PRO A 139 -16.23 6.55 30.39
CA PRO A 139 -17.30 5.70 29.92
C PRO A 139 -16.78 4.87 28.75
N THR A 140 -16.56 3.58 28.98
CA THR A 140 -16.30 2.62 27.92
C THR A 140 -17.56 2.52 27.07
N ARG A 141 -17.56 3.26 25.96
CA ARG A 141 -18.57 3.14 24.91
C ARG A 141 -18.39 1.79 24.22
N THR A 142 -18.79 0.72 24.88
CA THR A 142 -18.96 -0.60 24.29
C THR A 142 -20.14 -0.50 23.32
N MET A 143 -19.81 -0.33 22.04
CA MET A 143 -20.80 -0.51 20.98
C MET A 143 -21.23 -1.98 21.00
N PRO A 144 -22.53 -2.29 21.07
CA PRO A 144 -23.00 -3.67 20.98
C PRO A 144 -22.61 -4.25 19.61
N LEU A 145 -21.90 -5.39 19.66
CA LEU A 145 -21.29 -6.15 18.55
C LEU A 145 -22.18 -6.29 17.30
N ARG A 146 -23.51 -6.27 17.46
CA ARG A 146 -24.47 -6.34 16.37
C ARG A 146 -24.37 -5.18 15.36
N LYS A 147 -23.96 -3.98 15.77
CA LYS A 147 -23.84 -2.82 14.85
C LYS A 147 -22.53 -2.81 14.05
N ALA A 148 -21.47 -3.45 14.57
CA ALA A 148 -20.20 -3.58 13.85
C ALA A 148 -20.33 -4.52 12.65
N SER A 149 -21.06 -5.63 12.81
CA SER A 149 -21.30 -6.64 11.76
C SER A 149 -22.05 -6.09 10.53
N ILE A 150 -23.04 -5.21 10.74
CA ILE A 150 -23.80 -4.59 9.64
C ILE A 150 -22.92 -3.56 8.90
N ARG A 151 -22.15 -2.76 9.63
CA ARG A 151 -21.30 -1.71 9.05
C ARG A 151 -20.12 -2.27 8.26
N ALA A 152 -19.61 -3.45 8.62
CA ALA A 152 -18.58 -4.16 7.86
C ALA A 152 -19.11 -4.66 6.51
N LYS A 153 -20.33 -5.22 6.49
CA LYS A 153 -21.00 -5.70 5.27
C LYS A 153 -21.33 -4.57 4.28
N GLU A 154 -21.59 -3.36 4.77
CA GLU A 154 -21.85 -2.18 3.92
C GLU A 154 -20.58 -1.56 3.31
N ARG A 155 -19.42 -1.65 3.98
CA ARG A 155 -18.16 -1.09 3.44
C ARG A 155 -17.68 -1.84 2.19
N ILE A 156 -17.92 -3.14 2.10
CA ILE A 156 -17.49 -3.96 0.95
C ILE A 156 -18.37 -3.69 -0.28
N LYS A 157 -19.67 -3.44 -0.12
CA LYS A 157 -20.57 -3.06 -1.23
C LYS A 157 -20.18 -1.75 -1.93
N SER A 158 -19.39 -0.90 -1.29
CA SER A 158 -18.87 0.33 -1.91
C SER A 158 -17.69 0.08 -2.88
N TRP A 159 -17.19 -1.15 -2.97
CA TRP A 159 -16.04 -1.51 -3.81
C TRP A 159 -16.42 -1.99 -5.22
N THR A 160 -17.71 -2.17 -5.51
CA THR A 160 -18.23 -2.65 -6.80
C THR A 160 -18.83 -1.55 -7.68
N ARG A 161 -18.52 -0.26 -7.42
CA ARG A 161 -18.98 0.87 -8.24
C ARG A 161 -17.84 1.57 -8.97
#